data_AF-A0A8H7YWL5-F1
#
_entry.id   AF-A0A8H7YWL5-F1
#
_cell.length_a   1.000
_cell.length_b   1.000
_cell.length_c   1.000
_cell.angle_alpha   90.00
_cell.angle_beta   90.00
_cell.angle_gamma   90.00
#
_symmetry.space_group_name_H-M   'P 1'
#
loop_
_entity.id
_entity.type
_entity.pdbx_description
1 polymer ?
#
loop_
_entity_poly.entity_id
_entity_poly.type
_entity_poly.pdbx_seq_one_letter_code
_entity_poly.pdbx_strand_id
1 'polypeptide(L)'
;MFAIAIGMFIEISLSLLAFFGSRKFHSYGLWSEFENRLQCRQGVEWLPTIIWQFFWSWIFAPYVLYNIRDIRDVHCWRLQTTLCIVSGLIALPMWLGSLYSPNLEYRQMNFYWAPPLWFLPGIIMMEIATLFFPFYEVTFAQKSRARAFHAMGNIDEFRKSSFPSKNNGRDYSIAALERVLKGDSALFLHFAATHDFSGENIMFLNHVRDWKAAWAQSPANLKFQKPNAEEVENYRRHLYNVALEIYVTYVHLFGAEFPVNIESEIYHDLKTVFMPAAMSLMRLPKRKSAQFGVPATPTDIESTIAVFPIQPAADSDVSLRKRTPAQEYEDILYRGYQNIVNMVPRLPPDEVIPDTFNETVYDEAAASVKVLILRNTWPKYVDYQASIREREAKKHIYARFVAFFSRQLPSMVKG
;
A
#
# COMPACT_ATOMS: atom_id res chain seq x y z
N MET A 1 3.03 -19.62 9.90
CA MET A 1 2.81 -21.09 9.78
C MET A 1 2.94 -21.79 11.13
N PHE A 2 4.10 -21.79 11.78
CA PHE A 2 4.33 -22.55 13.03
C PHE A 2 3.40 -22.15 14.20
N ALA A 3 3.22 -20.85 14.45
CA ALA A 3 2.31 -20.36 15.50
C ALA A 3 0.83 -20.76 15.26
N ILE A 4 0.40 -20.79 13.99
CA ILE A 4 -0.97 -21.21 13.62
C ILE A 4 -1.13 -22.71 13.88
N ALA A 5 -0.14 -23.52 13.52
CA ALA A 5 -0.14 -24.96 13.78
C ALA A 5 -0.20 -25.27 15.28
N ILE A 6 0.56 -24.54 16.11
CA ILE A 6 0.48 -24.65 17.57
C ILE A 6 -0.91 -24.29 18.08
N GLY A 7 -1.48 -23.17 17.60
CA GLY A 7 -2.82 -22.74 17.97
C GLY A 7 -3.88 -23.81 17.67
N MET A 8 -3.87 -24.35 16.44
CA MET A 8 -4.79 -25.42 16.05
C MET A 8 -4.59 -26.70 16.88
N PHE A 9 -3.35 -27.06 17.19
CA PHE A 9 -3.07 -28.22 18.04
C PHE A 9 -3.62 -28.06 19.46
N ILE A 10 -3.45 -26.87 20.05
CA ILE A 10 -4.01 -26.55 21.37
C ILE A 10 -5.54 -26.62 21.33
N GLU A 11 -6.17 -26.05 20.31
CA GLU A 11 -7.63 -26.06 20.14
C GLU A 11 -8.20 -27.47 20.03
N ILE A 12 -7.57 -28.34 19.23
CA ILE A 12 -7.95 -29.75 19.10
C ILE A 12 -7.77 -30.46 20.45
N SER A 13 -6.64 -30.25 21.12
CA SER A 13 -6.34 -30.91 22.40
C SER A 13 -7.36 -30.52 23.49
N LEU A 14 -7.70 -29.24 23.60
CA LEU A 14 -8.71 -28.74 24.54
C LEU A 14 -10.11 -29.27 24.21
N SER A 15 -10.46 -29.33 22.92
CA SER A 15 -11.74 -29.85 22.47
C SER A 15 -11.88 -31.34 22.76
N LEU A 16 -10.83 -32.13 22.52
CA LEU A 16 -10.80 -33.56 22.86
C LEU A 16 -10.86 -33.79 24.37
N LEU A 17 -10.17 -32.97 25.17
CA LEU A 17 -10.24 -33.04 26.63
C LEU A 17 -11.64 -32.71 27.15
N ALA A 18 -12.29 -31.68 26.61
CA ALA A 18 -13.66 -31.31 26.97
C ALA A 18 -14.67 -32.38 26.54
N PHE A 19 -14.49 -32.94 25.34
CA PHE A 19 -15.33 -34.01 24.82
C PHE A 19 -15.19 -35.26 25.69
N PHE A 20 -14.00 -35.87 25.75
CA PHE A 20 -13.74 -37.12 26.48
C PHE A 20 -13.87 -37.01 28.01
N GLY A 21 -13.63 -35.82 28.57
CA GLY A 21 -13.71 -35.59 30.01
C GLY A 21 -15.15 -35.45 30.53
N SER A 22 -16.09 -34.98 29.70
CA SER A 22 -17.47 -34.70 30.14
C SER A 22 -18.45 -35.83 29.80
N ARG A 23 -19.24 -36.26 30.79
CA ARG A 23 -20.35 -37.21 30.57
C ARG A 23 -21.54 -36.60 29.82
N LYS A 24 -21.49 -35.31 29.42
CA LYS A 24 -22.54 -34.67 28.62
C LYS A 24 -22.60 -35.16 27.18
N PHE A 25 -21.51 -35.67 26.65
CA PHE A 25 -21.41 -36.04 25.23
C PHE A 25 -21.45 -37.55 25.00
N HIS A 26 -21.15 -38.34 26.04
CA HIS A 26 -21.11 -39.81 26.00
C HIS A 26 -21.29 -40.41 27.40
N SER A 27 -21.48 -41.73 27.47
CA SER A 27 -21.78 -42.46 28.72
C SER A 27 -20.63 -42.55 29.72
N TYR A 28 -19.40 -42.23 29.33
CA TYR A 28 -18.21 -42.24 30.18
C TYR A 28 -17.68 -40.81 30.42
N GLY A 29 -16.73 -40.63 31.33
CA GLY A 29 -16.16 -39.31 31.65
C GLY A 29 -15.97 -39.08 33.14
N LEU A 30 -15.27 -38.01 33.48
CA LEU A 30 -14.86 -37.68 34.84
C LEU A 30 -15.83 -36.70 35.54
N TRP A 31 -16.51 -35.85 34.78
CA TRP A 31 -17.42 -34.81 35.33
C TRP A 31 -18.70 -34.63 34.51
N SER A 32 -19.66 -33.90 35.10
CA SER A 32 -21.01 -33.62 34.59
C SER A 32 -21.92 -34.85 34.46
N GLU A 33 -23.20 -34.61 34.21
CA GLU A 33 -24.21 -35.64 33.92
C GLU A 33 -24.97 -35.30 32.64
N PHE A 34 -25.44 -36.33 31.94
CA PHE A 34 -26.28 -36.16 30.76
C PHE A 34 -27.71 -35.84 31.18
N GLU A 35 -28.22 -34.69 30.76
CA GLU A 35 -29.62 -34.30 30.94
C GLU A 35 -30.33 -34.19 29.57
N ASN A 36 -30.65 -32.97 29.14
CA ASN A 36 -31.36 -32.70 27.90
C ASN A 36 -30.47 -32.08 26.83
N ARG A 37 -30.91 -32.13 25.56
CA ARG A 37 -30.17 -31.56 24.40
C ARG A 37 -29.77 -30.09 24.57
N LEU A 38 -30.57 -29.30 25.29
CA LEU A 38 -30.30 -27.88 25.51
C LEU A 38 -29.27 -27.66 26.63
N GLN A 39 -29.35 -28.43 27.71
CA GLN A 39 -28.38 -28.40 28.81
C GLN A 39 -27.03 -29.00 28.42
N CYS A 40 -27.00 -29.89 27.42
CA CYS A 40 -25.77 -30.38 26.79
C CYS A 40 -24.94 -29.22 26.18
N ARG A 41 -25.62 -28.12 25.76
CA ARG A 41 -25.00 -26.92 25.17
C ARG A 41 -24.70 -25.82 26.20
N GLN A 42 -24.88 -26.11 27.48
CA GLN A 42 -24.65 -25.19 28.59
C GLN A 42 -23.61 -25.79 29.54
N GLY A 43 -22.92 -24.95 30.29
CA GLY A 43 -22.05 -25.38 31.39
C GLY A 43 -20.58 -25.11 31.19
N VAL A 44 -19.78 -25.61 32.12
CA VAL A 44 -18.34 -25.29 32.25
C VAL A 44 -17.52 -25.79 31.06
N GLU A 45 -17.99 -26.82 30.37
CA GLU A 45 -17.35 -27.38 29.17
C GLU A 45 -17.23 -26.36 28.04
N TRP A 46 -18.15 -25.39 27.99
CA TRP A 46 -18.21 -24.38 26.94
C TRP A 46 -17.49 -23.08 27.32
N LEU A 47 -17.00 -22.95 28.57
CA LEU A 47 -16.29 -21.75 29.02
C LEU A 47 -15.08 -21.41 28.14
N PRO A 48 -14.22 -22.36 27.72
CA PRO A 48 -13.11 -22.04 26.83
C PRO A 48 -13.59 -21.39 25.53
N THR A 49 -14.63 -21.93 24.91
CA THR A 49 -15.24 -21.37 23.70
C THR A 49 -15.85 -20.00 23.95
N ILE A 50 -16.58 -19.82 25.05
CA ILE A 50 -17.21 -18.52 25.40
C ILE A 50 -16.14 -17.44 25.62
N ILE A 51 -15.10 -17.74 26.40
CA ILE A 51 -13.99 -16.81 26.66
C ILE A 51 -13.27 -16.47 25.36
N TRP A 52 -12.99 -17.48 24.53
CA TRP A 52 -12.32 -17.29 23.24
C TRP A 52 -13.14 -16.42 22.30
N GLN A 53 -14.44 -16.71 22.14
CA GLN A 53 -15.36 -15.91 21.32
C GLN A 53 -15.49 -14.48 21.86
N PHE A 54 -15.57 -14.30 23.18
CA PHE A 54 -15.62 -12.97 23.80
C PHE A 54 -14.36 -12.16 23.52
N PHE A 55 -13.18 -12.77 23.68
CA PHE A 55 -11.92 -12.10 23.38
C PHE A 55 -11.87 -11.63 21.93
N TRP A 56 -12.18 -12.49 20.96
CA TRP A 56 -12.10 -12.10 19.55
C TRP A 56 -13.19 -11.11 19.15
N SER A 57 -14.44 -11.35 19.54
CA SER A 57 -15.55 -10.51 19.11
C SER A 57 -15.63 -9.18 19.85
N TRP A 58 -15.37 -9.14 21.16
CA TRP A 58 -15.63 -7.96 22.00
C TRP A 58 -14.39 -7.27 22.55
N ILE A 59 -13.19 -7.84 22.38
CA ILE A 59 -11.92 -7.17 22.71
C ILE A 59 -11.13 -6.87 21.43
N PHE A 60 -10.78 -7.92 20.68
CA PHE A 60 -9.95 -7.78 19.49
C PHE A 60 -10.66 -7.08 18.34
N ALA A 61 -11.93 -7.41 18.04
CA ALA A 61 -12.62 -6.78 16.92
C ALA A 61 -12.85 -5.27 17.12
N PRO A 62 -13.26 -4.77 18.32
CA PRO A 62 -13.27 -3.34 18.60
C PRO A 62 -11.89 -2.69 18.54
N TYR A 63 -10.84 -3.39 18.97
CA TYR A 63 -9.45 -2.91 18.82
C TYR A 63 -9.07 -2.76 17.34
N VAL A 64 -9.46 -3.70 16.47
CA VAL A 64 -9.28 -3.58 15.02
C VAL A 64 -10.07 -2.39 14.47
N LEU A 65 -11.34 -2.24 14.84
CA LEU A 65 -12.15 -1.07 14.43
C LEU A 65 -11.49 0.26 14.81
N TYR A 66 -10.92 0.33 16.01
CA TYR A 66 -10.18 1.50 16.47
C TYR A 66 -8.94 1.77 15.60
N ASN A 67 -8.15 0.74 15.29
CA ASN A 67 -6.95 0.90 14.48
C ASN A 67 -7.23 1.28 13.02
N ILE A 68 -8.33 0.80 12.44
CA ILE A 68 -8.65 1.07 11.03
C ILE A 68 -9.42 2.38 10.81
N ARG A 69 -9.87 3.07 11.87
CA ARG A 69 -10.78 4.22 11.78
C ARG A 69 -10.25 5.38 10.91
N ASP A 70 -8.94 5.58 10.93
CA ASP A 70 -8.26 6.69 10.26
C ASP A 70 -7.69 6.29 8.88
N ILE A 71 -7.86 5.02 8.47
CA ILE A 71 -7.43 4.54 7.15
C ILE A 71 -8.35 5.12 6.08
N ARG A 72 -7.73 5.65 5.01
CA ARG A 72 -8.40 6.19 3.83
C ARG A 72 -7.92 5.43 2.61
N ASP A 73 -8.58 4.32 2.34
CA ASP A 73 -8.26 3.44 1.23
C ASP A 73 -9.20 3.67 0.03
N VAL A 74 -8.69 3.45 -1.17
CA VAL A 74 -9.46 3.55 -2.43
C VAL A 74 -10.27 2.26 -2.67
N HIS A 75 -9.85 1.15 -2.04
CA HIS A 75 -10.38 -0.19 -2.25
C HIS A 75 -11.60 -0.54 -1.38
N CYS A 76 -12.01 0.38 -0.50
CA CYS A 76 -13.11 0.19 0.45
C CYS A 76 -12.94 -1.02 1.41
N TRP A 77 -11.71 -1.50 1.61
CA TRP A 77 -11.35 -2.54 2.58
C TRP A 77 -11.67 -2.14 4.01
N ARG A 78 -11.50 -0.86 4.36
CA ARG A 78 -11.91 -0.37 5.67
C ARG A 78 -13.42 -0.52 5.87
N LEU A 79 -14.22 -0.17 4.86
CA LEU A 79 -15.67 -0.28 4.92
C LEU A 79 -16.09 -1.75 4.99
N GLN A 80 -15.50 -2.61 4.16
CA GLN A 80 -15.67 -4.06 4.22
C GLN A 80 -15.43 -4.60 5.62
N THR A 81 -14.26 -4.31 6.20
CA THR A 81 -13.86 -4.78 7.53
C THR A 81 -14.82 -4.25 8.61
N THR A 82 -15.23 -2.99 8.50
CA THR A 82 -16.17 -2.37 9.44
C THR A 82 -17.54 -3.08 9.41
N LEU A 83 -18.09 -3.33 8.21
CA LEU A 83 -19.37 -4.01 8.04
C LEU A 83 -19.32 -5.45 8.59
N CYS A 84 -18.26 -6.19 8.29
CA CYS A 84 -18.07 -7.55 8.81
C CYS A 84 -18.01 -7.58 10.34
N ILE A 85 -17.20 -6.71 10.96
CA ILE A 85 -17.05 -6.68 12.42
C ILE A 85 -18.35 -6.25 13.10
N VAL A 86 -18.96 -5.17 12.63
CA VAL A 86 -20.19 -4.64 13.23
C VAL A 86 -21.33 -5.66 13.15
N SER A 87 -21.45 -6.37 12.03
CA SER A 87 -22.46 -7.42 11.88
C SER A 87 -22.17 -8.64 12.75
N GLY A 88 -20.89 -8.99 12.97
CA GLY A 88 -20.49 -10.09 13.85
C GLY A 88 -20.62 -9.79 15.35
N LEU A 89 -20.55 -8.52 15.78
CA LEU A 89 -20.61 -8.13 17.20
C LEU A 89 -21.91 -8.56 17.89
N ILE A 90 -23.02 -8.58 17.13
CA ILE A 90 -24.37 -8.92 17.63
C ILE A 90 -24.49 -10.43 17.90
N ALA A 91 -23.68 -11.26 17.24
CA ALA A 91 -23.82 -12.71 17.33
C ALA A 91 -23.57 -13.26 18.73
N LEU A 92 -22.51 -12.80 19.40
CA LEU A 92 -22.13 -13.26 20.74
C LEU A 92 -23.22 -13.04 21.80
N PRO A 93 -23.75 -11.81 22.02
CA PRO A 93 -24.79 -11.60 23.01
C PRO A 93 -26.07 -12.35 22.67
N MET A 94 -26.43 -12.47 21.39
CA MET A 94 -27.64 -13.22 20.98
C MET A 94 -27.48 -14.73 21.19
N TRP A 95 -26.30 -15.28 20.90
CA TRP A 95 -25.98 -16.68 21.20
C TRP A 95 -26.03 -16.95 22.70
N LEU A 96 -25.38 -16.14 23.53
CA LEU A 96 -25.41 -16.28 24.99
C LEU A 96 -26.81 -16.09 25.57
N GLY A 97 -27.58 -15.12 25.06
CA GLY A 97 -28.97 -14.92 25.45
C GLY A 97 -29.83 -16.15 25.14
N SER A 98 -29.67 -16.73 23.94
CA SER A 98 -30.41 -17.94 23.56
C SER A 98 -30.06 -19.18 24.38
N LEU A 99 -28.84 -19.25 24.94
CA LEU A 99 -28.40 -20.34 25.79
C LEU A 99 -28.75 -20.12 27.25
N TYR A 100 -28.49 -18.95 27.82
CA TYR A 100 -28.50 -18.74 29.27
C TYR A 100 -29.65 -17.87 29.79
N SER A 101 -30.43 -17.21 28.91
CA SER A 101 -31.51 -16.34 29.36
C SER A 101 -32.66 -17.12 29.99
N PRO A 102 -33.18 -16.69 31.16
CA PRO A 102 -34.39 -17.25 31.74
C PRO A 102 -35.68 -16.80 31.01
N ASN A 103 -35.59 -15.80 30.13
CA ASN A 103 -36.75 -15.24 29.44
C ASN A 103 -37.43 -16.27 28.52
N LEU A 104 -38.76 -16.32 28.60
CA LEU A 104 -39.58 -17.27 27.82
C LEU A 104 -39.44 -17.05 26.31
N GLU A 105 -39.24 -15.81 25.86
CA GLU A 105 -39.09 -15.43 24.46
C GLU A 105 -37.90 -16.13 23.78
N TYR A 106 -36.74 -16.20 24.45
CA TYR A 106 -35.57 -16.91 23.91
C TYR A 106 -35.82 -18.41 23.81
N ARG A 107 -36.57 -19.00 24.76
CA ARG A 107 -36.94 -20.42 24.71
C ARG A 107 -37.91 -20.73 23.57
N GLN A 108 -38.85 -19.83 23.30
CA GLN A 108 -39.76 -19.94 22.15
C GLN A 108 -38.98 -19.81 20.83
N MET A 109 -38.06 -18.86 20.75
CA MET A 109 -37.23 -18.65 19.56
C MET A 109 -36.35 -19.87 19.24
N ASN A 110 -35.83 -20.56 20.25
CA ASN A 110 -34.98 -21.75 20.07
C ASN A 110 -35.66 -22.92 19.33
N PHE A 111 -37.00 -22.95 19.23
CA PHE A 111 -37.71 -23.93 18.41
C PHE A 111 -37.55 -23.68 16.90
N TYR A 112 -37.46 -22.42 16.49
CA TYR A 112 -37.33 -22.02 15.09
C TYR A 112 -35.88 -21.66 14.72
N TRP A 113 -35.12 -21.16 15.69
CA TRP A 113 -33.78 -20.63 15.50
C TRP A 113 -32.83 -21.18 16.56
N ALA A 114 -32.08 -22.22 16.19
CA ALA A 114 -31.14 -22.84 17.11
C ALA A 114 -30.07 -21.84 17.60
N PRO A 115 -29.60 -21.95 18.86
CA PRO A 115 -28.63 -21.02 19.43
C PRO A 115 -27.41 -20.69 18.55
N PRO A 116 -26.74 -21.65 17.87
CA PRO A 116 -25.58 -21.33 17.03
C PRO A 116 -25.93 -20.50 15.78
N LEU A 117 -27.20 -20.49 15.34
CA LEU A 117 -27.61 -19.74 14.15
C LEU A 117 -27.57 -18.22 14.37
N TRP A 118 -27.42 -17.73 15.60
CA TRP A 118 -27.21 -16.30 15.85
C TRP A 118 -25.91 -15.74 15.25
N PHE A 119 -24.96 -16.59 14.86
CA PHE A 119 -23.80 -16.21 14.06
C PHE A 119 -24.11 -16.06 12.56
N LEU A 120 -25.20 -16.65 12.07
CA LEU A 120 -25.53 -16.71 10.65
C LEU A 120 -25.68 -15.33 9.99
N PRO A 121 -26.36 -14.32 10.59
CA PRO A 121 -26.45 -12.99 9.98
C PRO A 121 -25.08 -12.32 9.77
N GLY A 122 -24.16 -12.50 10.72
CA GLY A 122 -22.79 -12.00 10.62
C GLY A 122 -22.00 -12.68 9.50
N ILE A 123 -22.15 -14.01 9.38
CA ILE A 123 -21.53 -14.80 8.30
C ILE A 123 -22.09 -14.38 6.93
N ILE A 124 -23.40 -14.24 6.80
CA ILE A 124 -24.04 -13.78 5.55
C ILE A 124 -23.53 -12.39 5.16
N MET A 125 -23.45 -11.44 6.11
CA MET A 125 -22.89 -10.12 5.82
C MET A 125 -21.42 -10.22 5.39
N MET A 126 -20.63 -11.09 6.02
CA MET A 126 -19.25 -11.31 5.63
C MET A 126 -19.14 -11.89 4.22
N GLU A 127 -19.97 -12.86 3.85
CA GLU A 127 -20.04 -13.42 2.49
C GLU A 127 -20.44 -12.35 1.47
N ILE A 128 -21.48 -11.57 1.76
CA ILE A 128 -21.92 -10.46 0.89
C ILE A 128 -20.79 -9.46 0.71
N ALA A 129 -20.14 -9.03 1.79
CA ALA A 129 -19.07 -8.04 1.73
C ALA A 129 -17.83 -8.59 0.99
N THR A 130 -17.41 -9.82 1.27
CA THR A 130 -16.25 -10.45 0.63
C THR A 130 -16.45 -10.72 -0.86
N LEU A 131 -17.70 -10.85 -1.33
CA LEU A 131 -18.01 -10.90 -2.75
C LEU A 131 -18.20 -9.50 -3.36
N PHE A 132 -18.99 -8.65 -2.72
CA PHE A 132 -19.39 -7.35 -3.26
C PHE A 132 -18.20 -6.42 -3.51
N PHE A 133 -17.28 -6.28 -2.54
CA PHE A 133 -16.18 -5.32 -2.65
C PHE A 133 -15.21 -5.65 -3.80
N PRO A 134 -14.78 -6.91 -4.01
CA PRO A 134 -14.01 -7.27 -5.21
C PRO A 134 -14.75 -7.00 -6.53
N PHE A 135 -16.05 -7.33 -6.63
CA PHE A 135 -16.83 -7.03 -7.83
C PHE A 135 -16.99 -5.52 -8.06
N TYR A 136 -17.25 -4.77 -7.00
CA TYR A 136 -17.31 -3.31 -7.04
C TYR A 136 -15.97 -2.72 -7.50
N GLU A 137 -14.86 -3.22 -6.97
CA GLU A 137 -13.52 -2.78 -7.37
C GLU A 137 -13.26 -3.09 -8.84
N VAL A 138 -13.57 -4.29 -9.32
CA VAL A 138 -13.37 -4.66 -10.73
C VAL A 138 -14.23 -3.80 -11.65
N THR A 139 -15.51 -3.60 -11.32
CA THR A 139 -16.41 -2.76 -12.14
C THR A 139 -16.00 -1.29 -12.11
N PHE A 140 -15.58 -0.77 -10.96
CA PHE A 140 -15.03 0.57 -10.83
C PHE A 140 -13.72 0.71 -11.62
N ALA A 141 -12.80 -0.23 -11.49
CA ALA A 141 -11.54 -0.26 -12.23
C ALA A 141 -11.77 -0.37 -13.74
N GLN A 142 -12.72 -1.20 -14.19
CA GLN A 142 -13.13 -1.28 -15.59
C GLN A 142 -13.72 0.04 -16.08
N LYS A 143 -14.59 0.69 -15.31
CA LYS A 143 -15.14 2.01 -15.66
C LYS A 143 -14.06 3.08 -15.71
N SER A 144 -13.11 3.07 -14.79
CA SER A 144 -11.97 3.99 -14.77
C SER A 144 -11.00 3.74 -15.92
N ARG A 145 -10.75 2.47 -16.27
CA ARG A 145 -9.97 2.08 -17.47
C ARG A 145 -10.67 2.44 -18.76
N ALA A 146 -11.99 2.24 -18.86
CA ALA A 146 -12.78 2.63 -20.02
C ALA A 146 -12.78 4.17 -20.18
N ARG A 147 -12.95 4.92 -19.09
CA ARG A 147 -12.81 6.39 -19.08
C ARG A 147 -11.42 6.82 -19.58
N ALA A 148 -10.35 6.17 -19.10
CA ALA A 148 -8.99 6.45 -19.53
C ALA A 148 -8.76 6.07 -21.01
N PHE A 149 -9.27 4.93 -21.46
CA PHE A 149 -9.15 4.46 -22.85
C PHE A 149 -9.93 5.35 -23.83
N HIS A 150 -11.17 5.73 -23.51
CA HIS A 150 -11.93 6.69 -24.31
C HIS A 150 -11.26 8.07 -24.36
N ALA A 151 -10.67 8.53 -23.25
CA ALA A 151 -9.88 9.75 -23.24
C ALA A 151 -8.61 9.65 -24.10
N MET A 152 -7.98 8.47 -24.18
CA MET A 152 -6.83 8.19 -25.04
C MET A 152 -7.21 8.12 -26.53
N GLY A 153 -8.29 7.40 -26.89
CA GLY A 153 -8.77 7.31 -28.27
C GLY A 153 -9.20 8.67 -28.85
N ASN A 154 -9.82 9.52 -28.03
CA ASN A 154 -10.14 10.89 -28.44
C ASN A 154 -8.91 11.75 -28.74
N ILE A 155 -7.70 11.43 -28.24
CA ILE A 155 -6.48 12.18 -28.51
C ILE A 155 -5.92 11.91 -29.91
N ASP A 156 -5.99 10.67 -30.40
CA ASP A 156 -5.60 10.35 -31.78
C ASP A 156 -6.55 11.01 -32.80
N GLU A 157 -7.80 11.26 -32.39
CA GLU A 157 -8.79 12.02 -33.16
C GLU A 157 -8.63 13.55 -32.98
N PHE A 158 -8.23 14.03 -31.80
CA PHE A 158 -7.86 15.43 -31.52
C PHE A 158 -6.59 15.85 -32.28
N ARG A 159 -5.63 14.93 -32.45
CA ARG A 159 -4.45 15.17 -33.29
C ARG A 159 -4.83 15.37 -34.76
N LYS A 160 -6.01 14.90 -35.17
CA LYS A 160 -6.58 15.06 -36.52
C LYS A 160 -7.59 16.20 -36.64
N SER A 161 -8.02 16.84 -35.55
CA SER A 161 -9.07 17.88 -35.59
C SER A 161 -8.76 19.05 -34.65
N SER A 162 -8.57 20.24 -35.22
CA SER A 162 -8.26 21.50 -34.53
C SER A 162 -9.47 22.14 -33.81
N PHE A 163 -10.20 21.42 -32.96
CA PHE A 163 -11.24 22.03 -32.12
C PHE A 163 -11.21 21.54 -30.66
N PRO A 164 -11.27 22.46 -29.66
CA PRO A 164 -11.14 22.10 -28.26
C PRO A 164 -12.46 21.54 -27.69
N SER A 165 -12.56 20.22 -27.51
CA SER A 165 -13.67 19.61 -26.76
C SER A 165 -13.56 19.83 -25.25
N LYS A 166 -14.72 20.04 -24.62
CA LYS A 166 -14.94 20.50 -23.25
C LYS A 166 -14.81 19.34 -22.25
N ASN A 167 -13.72 19.40 -21.48
CA ASN A 167 -13.54 19.00 -20.08
C ASN A 167 -14.24 17.72 -19.58
N ASN A 168 -13.51 16.60 -19.66
CA ASN A 168 -13.37 15.57 -18.61
C ASN A 168 -12.28 14.55 -18.96
N GLY A 169 -11.93 14.39 -20.24
CA GLY A 169 -10.89 13.45 -20.68
C GLY A 169 -9.44 13.95 -20.60
N ARG A 170 -9.20 15.27 -20.48
CA ARG A 170 -7.82 15.82 -20.47
C ARG A 170 -7.00 15.34 -19.26
N ASP A 171 -7.65 15.20 -18.11
CA ASP A 171 -6.99 14.83 -16.85
C ASP A 171 -6.56 13.35 -16.85
N TYR A 172 -7.19 12.48 -17.65
CA TYR A 172 -6.84 11.05 -17.75
C TYR A 172 -5.77 10.73 -18.80
N SER A 173 -5.31 11.75 -19.54
CA SER A 173 -4.40 11.57 -20.66
C SER A 173 -2.98 11.17 -20.23
N ILE A 174 -2.27 10.44 -21.09
CA ILE A 174 -0.83 10.18 -20.92
C ILE A 174 -0.02 11.48 -20.85
N ALA A 175 -0.42 12.52 -21.58
CA ALA A 175 0.23 13.83 -21.52
C ALA A 175 0.06 14.52 -20.17
N ALA A 176 -1.09 14.33 -19.50
CA ALA A 176 -1.30 14.82 -18.15
C ALA A 176 -0.47 14.04 -17.12
N LEU A 177 -0.37 12.70 -17.26
CA LEU A 177 0.53 11.87 -16.46
C LEU A 177 1.99 12.32 -16.64
N GLU A 178 2.45 12.49 -17.88
CA GLU A 178 3.81 12.93 -18.17
C GLU A 178 4.10 14.33 -17.63
N ARG A 179 3.11 15.23 -17.62
CA ARG A 179 3.26 16.54 -17.00
C ARG A 179 3.49 16.43 -15.49
N VAL A 180 2.75 15.56 -14.81
CA VAL A 180 2.92 15.31 -13.36
C VAL A 180 4.26 14.64 -13.07
N LEU A 181 4.66 13.65 -13.87
CA LEU A 181 5.94 12.95 -13.72
C LEU A 181 7.15 13.85 -14.06
N LYS A 182 7.01 14.84 -14.94
CA LYS A 182 8.06 15.82 -15.24
C LYS A 182 8.15 16.95 -14.20
N GLY A 183 7.03 17.27 -13.56
CA GLY A 183 6.95 18.30 -12.53
C GLY A 183 7.25 17.77 -11.13
N ASP A 184 6.66 18.42 -10.13
CA ASP A 184 6.73 17.95 -8.74
C ASP A 184 5.84 16.72 -8.53
N SER A 185 6.46 15.55 -8.59
CA SER A 185 5.80 14.26 -8.39
C SER A 185 5.46 13.97 -6.92
N ALA A 186 5.82 14.82 -5.95
CA ALA A 186 5.68 14.51 -4.52
C ALA A 186 4.24 14.21 -4.10
N LEU A 187 3.26 14.99 -4.59
CA LEU A 187 1.84 14.74 -4.29
C LEU A 187 1.34 13.44 -4.90
N PHE A 188 1.81 13.10 -6.10
CA PHE A 188 1.43 11.87 -6.78
C PHE A 188 2.08 10.64 -6.14
N LEU A 189 3.36 10.76 -5.76
CA LEU A 189 4.08 9.74 -5.00
C LEU A 189 3.45 9.50 -3.63
N HIS A 190 3.12 10.57 -2.89
CA HIS A 190 2.45 10.47 -1.60
C HIS A 190 1.11 9.74 -1.73
N PHE A 191 0.30 10.08 -2.75
CA PHE A 191 -0.94 9.35 -3.03
C PHE A 191 -0.68 7.87 -3.33
N ALA A 192 0.24 7.57 -4.24
CA ALA A 192 0.56 6.19 -4.59
C ALA A 192 1.07 5.39 -3.39
N ALA A 193 1.82 6.02 -2.48
CA ALA A 193 2.33 5.35 -1.30
C ALA A 193 1.28 5.13 -0.20
N THR A 194 0.39 6.10 0.00
CA THR A 194 -0.55 6.07 1.14
C THR A 194 -1.92 5.51 0.81
N HIS A 195 -2.34 5.57 -0.46
CA HIS A 195 -3.69 5.19 -0.88
C HIS A 195 -3.71 3.99 -1.84
N ASP A 196 -2.69 3.82 -2.69
CA ASP A 196 -2.65 2.79 -3.75
C ASP A 196 -1.55 1.72 -3.55
N PHE A 197 -0.65 1.91 -2.58
CA PHE A 197 0.52 1.07 -2.30
C PHE A 197 1.34 0.68 -3.55
N SER A 198 1.54 1.65 -4.43
CA SER A 198 2.18 1.48 -5.75
C SER A 198 3.29 2.52 -6.01
N GLY A 199 3.82 3.11 -4.94
CA GLY A 199 4.82 4.17 -4.98
C GLY A 199 6.18 3.72 -5.55
N GLU A 200 6.51 2.42 -5.48
CA GLU A 200 7.72 1.85 -6.08
C GLU A 200 7.81 2.12 -7.58
N ASN A 201 6.66 2.09 -8.28
CA ASN A 201 6.60 2.33 -9.72
C ASN A 201 6.96 3.79 -10.06
N ILE A 202 6.47 4.75 -9.25
CA ILE A 202 6.77 6.17 -9.45
C ILE A 202 8.23 6.46 -9.11
N MET A 203 8.74 5.88 -8.02
CA MET A 203 10.14 6.05 -7.60
C MET A 203 11.12 5.49 -8.63
N PHE A 204 10.84 4.30 -9.17
CA PHE A 204 11.62 3.72 -10.26
C PHE A 204 11.68 4.66 -11.46
N LEU A 205 10.53 5.20 -11.93
CA LEU A 205 10.52 6.14 -13.05
C LEU A 205 11.28 7.43 -12.76
N ASN A 206 11.18 7.97 -11.55
CA ASN A 206 11.94 9.14 -11.14
C ASN A 206 13.45 8.88 -11.19
N HIS A 207 13.91 7.75 -10.64
CA HIS A 207 15.33 7.40 -10.70
C HIS A 207 15.83 7.14 -12.11
N VAL A 208 15.07 6.44 -12.95
CA VAL A 208 15.44 6.22 -14.36
C VAL A 208 15.51 7.56 -15.09
N ARG A 209 14.56 8.48 -14.87
CA ARG A 209 14.59 9.83 -15.45
C ARG A 209 15.84 10.59 -15.02
N ASP A 210 16.16 10.59 -13.73
CA ASP A 210 17.30 11.33 -13.17
C ASP A 210 18.63 10.72 -13.65
N TRP A 211 18.71 9.38 -13.72
CA TRP A 211 19.85 8.66 -14.29
C TRP A 211 20.05 8.96 -15.79
N LYS A 212 18.98 8.99 -16.60
CA LYS A 212 19.06 9.39 -18.02
C LYS A 212 19.48 10.86 -18.18
N ALA A 213 19.03 11.75 -17.28
CA ALA A 213 19.47 13.14 -17.27
C ALA A 213 20.98 13.26 -16.96
N ALA A 214 21.50 12.44 -16.03
CA ALA A 214 22.94 12.36 -15.76
C ALA A 214 23.74 11.78 -16.94
N TRP A 215 23.16 10.80 -17.66
CA TRP A 215 23.75 10.25 -18.89
C TRP A 215 23.84 11.30 -20.00
N ALA A 216 22.80 12.11 -20.20
CA ALA A 216 22.80 13.19 -21.18
C ALA A 216 23.89 14.25 -20.92
N GLN A 217 24.30 14.40 -19.66
CA GLN A 217 25.40 15.28 -19.23
C GLN A 217 26.78 14.62 -19.31
N SER A 218 26.88 13.40 -19.86
CA SER A 218 28.15 12.69 -20.03
C SER A 218 29.15 13.51 -20.86
N PRO A 219 30.46 13.49 -20.51
CA PRO A 219 31.51 14.11 -21.31
C PRO A 219 31.50 13.70 -22.79
N ALA A 220 31.05 12.47 -23.10
CA ALA A 220 30.90 11.99 -24.47
C ALA A 220 29.81 12.71 -25.28
N ASN A 221 28.78 13.23 -24.59
CA ASN A 221 27.63 13.91 -25.19
C ASN A 221 27.79 15.45 -25.21
N LEU A 222 28.68 15.98 -24.37
CA LEU A 222 28.98 17.40 -24.29
C LEU A 222 29.92 17.81 -25.45
N LYS A 223 29.37 18.57 -26.41
CA LYS A 223 30.11 19.04 -27.61
C LYS A 223 31.23 20.05 -27.34
N PHE A 224 31.48 20.40 -26.08
CA PHE A 224 32.28 21.55 -25.69
C PHE A 224 33.78 21.24 -25.47
N GLN A 225 34.18 19.96 -25.44
CA GLN A 225 35.59 19.54 -25.36
C GLN A 225 35.78 18.18 -26.01
N LYS A 226 36.96 17.90 -26.60
CA LYS A 226 37.31 16.54 -27.01
C LYS A 226 37.39 15.69 -25.73
N PRO A 227 36.49 14.72 -25.53
CA PRO A 227 36.46 13.98 -24.28
C PRO A 227 37.71 13.10 -24.14
N ASN A 228 38.33 13.10 -22.97
CA ASN A 228 39.38 12.13 -22.64
C ASN A 228 38.74 10.74 -22.51
N ALA A 229 39.33 9.72 -23.15
CA ALA A 229 38.79 8.36 -23.14
C ALA A 229 38.67 7.78 -21.72
N GLU A 230 39.63 8.11 -20.84
CA GLU A 230 39.62 7.68 -19.45
C GLU A 230 38.49 8.32 -18.64
N GLU A 231 38.22 9.61 -18.86
CA GLU A 231 37.11 10.33 -18.20
C GLU A 231 35.75 9.77 -18.63
N VAL A 232 35.60 9.45 -19.92
CA VAL A 232 34.37 8.84 -20.44
C VAL A 232 34.14 7.46 -19.83
N GLU A 233 35.19 6.64 -19.70
CA GLU A 233 35.08 5.31 -19.11
C GLU A 233 34.78 5.38 -17.60
N ASN A 234 35.43 6.29 -16.88
CA ASN A 234 35.15 6.54 -15.47
C ASN A 234 33.70 7.03 -15.25
N TYR A 235 33.19 7.89 -16.13
CA TYR A 235 31.81 8.36 -16.09
C TYR A 235 30.82 7.24 -16.44
N ARG A 236 31.12 6.42 -17.45
CA ARG A 236 30.35 5.21 -17.81
C ARG A 236 30.27 4.24 -16.62
N ARG A 237 31.38 4.02 -15.92
CA ARG A 237 31.43 3.21 -14.69
C ARG A 237 30.59 3.79 -13.57
N HIS A 238 30.63 5.11 -13.37
CA HIS A 238 29.76 5.76 -12.39
C HIS A 238 28.28 5.54 -12.72
N LEU A 239 27.87 5.76 -13.98
CA LEU A 239 26.50 5.53 -14.45
C LEU A 239 26.08 4.06 -14.33
N TYR A 240 27.00 3.11 -14.54
CA TYR A 240 26.76 1.69 -14.33
C TYR A 240 26.50 1.35 -12.86
N ASN A 241 27.28 1.92 -11.93
CA ASN A 241 27.05 1.74 -10.49
C ASN A 241 25.67 2.26 -10.06
N VAL A 242 25.28 3.45 -10.53
CA VAL A 242 23.95 4.01 -10.23
C VAL A 242 22.85 3.14 -10.83
N ALA A 243 23.00 2.70 -12.09
CA ALA A 243 22.06 1.77 -12.71
C ALA A 243 21.94 0.46 -11.93
N LEU A 244 23.05 -0.13 -11.49
CA LEU A 244 23.04 -1.35 -10.70
C LEU A 244 22.26 -1.20 -9.39
N GLU A 245 22.38 -0.08 -8.69
CA GLU A 245 21.57 0.17 -7.49
C GLU A 245 20.07 0.31 -7.80
N ILE A 246 19.71 0.94 -8.92
CA ILE A 246 18.32 0.97 -9.40
C ILE A 246 17.83 -0.46 -9.63
N TYR A 247 18.63 -1.31 -10.28
CA TYR A 247 18.28 -2.73 -10.50
C TYR A 247 18.08 -3.47 -9.17
N VAL A 248 19.00 -3.36 -8.22
CA VAL A 248 18.91 -4.08 -6.94
C VAL A 248 17.75 -3.57 -6.08
N THR A 249 17.46 -2.27 -6.14
CA THR A 249 16.41 -1.63 -5.32
C THR A 249 15.01 -1.89 -5.86
N TYR A 250 14.82 -1.87 -7.18
CA TYR A 250 13.48 -1.93 -7.79
C TYR A 250 13.23 -3.17 -8.66
N VAL A 251 14.23 -3.82 -9.21
CA VAL A 251 14.02 -4.87 -10.23
C VAL A 251 14.33 -6.27 -9.70
N HIS A 252 15.37 -6.42 -8.88
CA HIS A 252 15.84 -7.72 -8.43
C HIS A 252 14.81 -8.41 -7.51
N LEU A 253 14.17 -9.47 -8.01
CA LEU A 253 13.03 -10.16 -7.37
C LEU A 253 13.26 -10.59 -5.91
N PHE A 254 14.48 -10.93 -5.53
CA PHE A 254 14.80 -11.42 -4.18
C PHE A 254 15.49 -10.37 -3.29
N GLY A 255 15.89 -9.23 -3.86
CA GLY A 255 16.71 -8.22 -3.18
C GLY A 255 15.98 -6.90 -2.99
N ALA A 256 15.09 -6.56 -3.92
CA ALA A 256 14.20 -5.43 -3.81
C ALA A 256 13.15 -5.67 -2.73
N GLU A 257 12.91 -4.67 -1.89
CA GLU A 257 11.87 -4.72 -0.85
C GLU A 257 10.47 -4.61 -1.48
N PHE A 258 10.36 -3.79 -2.53
CA PHE A 258 9.15 -3.62 -3.35
C PHE A 258 9.53 -3.66 -4.84
N PRO A 259 9.63 -4.86 -5.45
CA PRO A 259 10.00 -4.98 -6.86
C PRO A 259 8.90 -4.42 -7.77
N VAL A 260 9.29 -3.69 -8.82
CA VAL A 260 8.37 -3.22 -9.85
C VAL A 260 7.83 -4.39 -10.66
N ASN A 261 6.57 -4.29 -11.04
CA ASN A 261 5.92 -5.32 -11.85
C ASN A 261 6.22 -5.10 -13.34
N ILE A 262 7.20 -5.83 -13.86
CA ILE A 262 7.62 -5.83 -15.26
C ILE A 262 7.49 -7.22 -15.87
N GLU A 263 7.36 -7.28 -17.20
CA GLU A 263 7.23 -8.52 -17.96
C GLU A 263 8.50 -9.38 -17.86
N SER A 264 8.35 -10.70 -17.97
CA SER A 264 9.45 -11.65 -17.76
C SER A 264 10.60 -11.50 -18.76
N GLU A 265 10.29 -11.09 -19.99
CA GLU A 265 11.27 -10.84 -21.05
C GLU A 265 12.13 -9.61 -20.70
N ILE A 266 11.49 -8.48 -20.37
CA ILE A 266 12.15 -7.26 -19.89
C ILE A 266 13.03 -7.55 -18.66
N TYR A 267 12.49 -8.31 -17.70
CA TYR A 267 13.24 -8.71 -16.52
C TYR A 267 14.47 -9.55 -16.88
N HIS A 268 14.33 -10.49 -17.82
CA HIS A 268 15.43 -11.33 -18.28
C HIS A 268 16.55 -10.48 -18.88
N ASP A 269 16.22 -9.50 -19.71
CA ASP A 269 17.20 -8.64 -20.35
C ASP A 269 17.98 -7.80 -19.33
N LEU A 270 17.28 -7.18 -18.38
CA LEU A 270 17.92 -6.47 -17.26
C LEU A 270 18.79 -7.41 -16.41
N LYS A 271 18.32 -8.64 -16.18
CA LYS A 271 19.08 -9.66 -15.45
C LYS A 271 20.37 -10.01 -16.19
N THR A 272 20.37 -10.11 -17.53
CA THR A 272 21.60 -10.40 -18.27
C THR A 272 22.68 -9.32 -18.08
N VAL A 273 22.27 -8.06 -17.96
CA VAL A 273 23.19 -6.91 -17.82
C VAL A 273 23.68 -6.75 -16.38
N PHE A 274 22.81 -6.91 -15.39
CA PHE A 274 23.12 -6.51 -14.00
C PHE A 274 23.35 -7.68 -13.04
N MET A 275 22.88 -8.89 -13.32
CA MET A 275 22.96 -10.00 -12.37
C MET A 275 24.40 -10.35 -11.93
N PRO A 276 25.42 -10.39 -12.83
CA PRO A 276 26.79 -10.68 -12.42
C PRO A 276 27.30 -9.67 -11.38
N ALA A 277 27.18 -8.38 -11.66
CA ALA A 277 27.61 -7.32 -10.76
C ALA A 277 26.73 -7.22 -9.49
N ALA A 278 25.43 -7.53 -9.60
CA ALA A 278 24.51 -7.57 -8.46
C ALA A 278 24.91 -8.65 -7.46
N MET A 279 25.33 -9.83 -7.93
CA MET A 279 25.82 -10.91 -7.07
C MET A 279 27.12 -10.52 -6.36
N SER A 280 28.03 -9.82 -7.04
CA SER A 280 29.23 -9.24 -6.41
C SER A 280 28.86 -8.22 -5.33
N LEU A 281 27.96 -7.30 -5.65
CA LEU A 281 27.48 -6.25 -4.75
C LEU A 281 26.78 -6.81 -3.50
N MET A 282 25.93 -7.83 -3.66
CA MET A 282 25.18 -8.44 -2.55
C MET A 282 26.04 -9.27 -1.60
N ARG A 283 27.21 -9.74 -2.05
CA ARG A 283 28.21 -10.40 -1.19
C ARG A 283 28.96 -9.40 -0.31
N LEU A 284 28.98 -8.12 -0.68
CA LEU A 284 29.60 -7.09 0.13
C LEU A 284 28.78 -6.81 1.40
N PRO A 285 29.42 -6.47 2.53
CA PRO A 285 28.72 -6.17 3.78
C PRO A 285 27.64 -5.11 3.55
N LYS A 286 26.40 -5.32 3.99
CA LYS A 286 25.36 -4.27 3.87
C LYS A 286 25.84 -2.98 4.56
N ARG A 287 25.54 -1.83 3.95
CA ARG A 287 25.82 -0.51 4.54
C ARG A 287 25.22 -0.51 5.95
N LYS A 288 26.03 -0.24 6.99
CA LYS A 288 25.45 0.20 8.26
C LYS A 288 24.78 1.53 7.93
N SER A 289 23.47 1.64 8.12
CA SER A 289 22.78 2.93 8.01
C SER A 289 23.62 3.95 8.78
N ALA A 290 24.04 5.02 8.11
CA ALA A 290 24.75 6.08 8.80
C ALA A 290 23.87 6.50 9.97
N GLN A 291 24.33 6.24 11.19
CA GLN A 291 23.80 6.91 12.35
C GLN A 291 23.98 8.39 12.05
N PHE A 292 22.87 9.13 12.05
CA PHE A 292 22.89 10.58 12.09
C PHE A 292 23.83 11.00 13.23
N GLY A 293 25.00 11.54 12.87
CA GLY A 293 26.01 11.99 13.81
C GLY A 293 27.41 11.52 13.42
N VAL A 294 28.08 12.31 12.58
CA VAL A 294 29.46 12.80 12.72
C VAL A 294 29.80 13.55 11.42
N PRO A 295 30.23 14.82 11.46
CA PRO A 295 30.68 15.55 10.28
C PRO A 295 32.04 14.98 9.84
N ALA A 296 32.10 14.46 8.62
CA ALA A 296 33.37 14.07 8.01
C ALA A 296 34.14 15.34 7.60
N THR A 297 35.41 15.42 8.00
CA THR A 297 36.36 16.48 7.65
C THR A 297 36.70 16.48 6.15
N PRO A 298 36.97 17.66 5.56
CA PRO A 298 37.11 17.83 4.12
C PRO A 298 38.54 17.56 3.64
N THR A 299 38.70 16.61 2.73
CA THR A 299 39.82 16.61 1.76
C THR A 299 39.36 15.96 0.46
N ASP A 300 39.33 16.80 -0.58
CA ASP A 300 39.52 16.54 -2.01
C ASP A 300 38.69 15.42 -2.67
N ILE A 301 37.51 15.82 -3.19
CA ILE A 301 37.03 15.69 -4.58
C ILE A 301 35.61 16.29 -4.56
N GLU A 302 35.54 17.62 -4.51
CA GLU A 302 34.29 18.38 -4.44
C GLU A 302 34.21 19.29 -5.66
N SER A 303 33.78 18.74 -6.80
CA SER A 303 33.45 19.57 -7.98
C SER A 303 32.36 19.00 -8.89
N THR A 304 31.54 18.03 -8.44
CA THR A 304 30.44 17.52 -9.29
C THR A 304 29.12 17.20 -8.57
N ILE A 305 28.98 17.47 -7.27
CA ILE A 305 27.80 17.04 -6.48
C ILE A 305 26.63 18.05 -6.50
N ALA A 306 26.75 19.20 -7.18
CA ALA A 306 25.68 20.20 -7.21
C ALA A 306 24.70 20.01 -8.40
N VAL A 307 23.81 19.01 -8.36
CA VAL A 307 22.74 18.89 -9.39
C VAL A 307 21.32 18.65 -8.84
N PHE A 308 21.11 18.31 -7.56
CA PHE A 308 19.76 17.99 -7.07
C PHE A 308 19.27 18.96 -5.98
N PRO A 309 18.32 19.87 -6.27
CA PRO A 309 17.63 20.62 -5.24
C PRO A 309 16.41 19.82 -4.75
N ILE A 310 16.31 19.67 -3.42
CA ILE A 310 15.12 19.88 -2.56
C ILE A 310 15.33 19.09 -1.25
N GLN A 311 15.44 19.82 -0.14
CA GLN A 311 15.32 19.29 1.22
C GLN A 311 13.86 19.34 1.67
N PRO A 312 13.31 18.28 2.27
CA PRO A 312 12.23 18.42 3.24
C PRO A 312 12.85 18.71 4.62
N ALA A 313 12.27 19.67 5.32
CA ALA A 313 12.64 20.03 6.68
C ALA A 313 12.58 18.81 7.62
N ALA A 314 13.64 18.60 8.40
CA ALA A 314 13.68 17.62 9.46
C ALA A 314 12.85 18.12 10.66
N ASP A 315 11.61 17.65 10.78
CA ASP A 315 10.87 17.74 12.03
C ASP A 315 11.26 16.56 12.94
N SER A 316 12.23 16.80 13.79
CA SER A 316 12.64 15.91 14.87
C SER A 316 11.66 16.02 16.04
N ASP A 317 10.56 15.26 16.03
CA ASP A 317 9.77 14.96 17.26
C ASP A 317 8.73 13.81 17.14
N VAL A 318 9.02 12.73 16.40
CA VAL A 318 8.08 11.58 16.26
C VAL A 318 8.74 10.27 16.72
N SER A 319 9.00 10.12 18.03
CA SER A 319 9.62 8.90 18.58
C SER A 319 8.67 7.98 19.37
N LEU A 320 7.36 8.23 19.44
CA LEU A 320 6.45 7.36 20.21
C LEU A 320 5.05 7.11 19.62
N ARG A 321 4.78 7.57 18.39
CA ARG A 321 3.54 7.20 17.69
C ARG A 321 3.84 6.00 16.78
N LYS A 322 3.18 4.86 17.04
CA LYS A 322 3.23 3.69 16.17
C LYS A 322 2.84 4.14 14.75
N ARG A 323 3.81 4.10 13.82
CA ARG A 323 3.58 4.50 12.42
C ARG A 323 2.53 3.59 11.80
N THR A 324 1.70 4.16 10.92
CA THR A 324 0.78 3.32 10.15
C THR A 324 1.56 2.53 9.09
N PRO A 325 1.05 1.38 8.61
CA PRO A 325 1.71 0.62 7.54
C PRO A 325 1.99 1.45 6.29
N ALA A 326 1.07 2.38 5.96
CA ALA A 326 1.26 3.32 4.85
C ALA A 326 2.43 4.29 5.08
N GLN A 327 2.62 4.80 6.30
CA GLN A 327 3.74 5.66 6.66
C GLN A 327 5.07 4.89 6.69
N GLU A 328 5.05 3.64 7.13
CA GLU A 328 6.22 2.77 7.12
C GLU A 328 6.65 2.44 5.69
N TYR A 329 5.70 2.11 4.83
CA TYR A 329 5.92 1.90 3.40
C TYR A 329 6.50 3.14 2.72
N GLU A 330 5.92 4.32 2.95
CA GLU A 330 6.42 5.59 2.41
C GLU A 330 7.86 5.88 2.88
N ASP A 331 8.16 5.68 4.16
CA ASP A 331 9.50 5.85 4.73
C ASP A 331 10.52 4.87 4.13
N ILE A 332 10.13 3.63 3.86
CA ILE A 332 10.98 2.65 3.16
C ILE A 332 11.30 3.14 1.75
N LEU A 333 10.29 3.61 0.99
CA LEU A 333 10.50 4.14 -0.36
C LEU A 333 11.50 5.31 -0.36
N TYR A 334 11.32 6.29 0.53
CA TYR A 334 12.24 7.42 0.63
C TYR A 334 13.64 7.02 1.09
N ARG A 335 13.77 6.03 1.99
CA ARG A 335 15.08 5.47 2.34
C ARG A 335 15.78 4.85 1.14
N GLY A 336 15.07 4.04 0.33
CA GLY A 336 15.60 3.47 -0.90
C GLY A 336 16.09 4.56 -1.85
N TYR A 337 15.29 5.62 -2.02
CA TYR A 337 15.64 6.75 -2.86
C TYR A 337 16.92 7.46 -2.40
N GLN A 338 17.00 7.79 -1.11
CA GLN A 338 18.18 8.45 -0.54
C GLN A 338 19.43 7.57 -0.62
N ASN A 339 19.29 6.24 -0.55
CA ASN A 339 20.42 5.33 -0.70
C ASN A 339 21.00 5.36 -2.12
N ILE A 340 20.16 5.47 -3.15
CA ILE A 340 20.59 5.55 -4.55
C ILE A 340 21.22 6.93 -4.83
N VAL A 341 20.58 8.03 -4.39
CA VAL A 341 21.11 9.39 -4.64
C VAL A 341 22.45 9.59 -3.93
N ASN A 342 22.60 9.08 -2.70
CA ASN A 342 23.82 9.20 -1.90
C ASN A 342 24.66 7.91 -1.94
N MET A 343 24.62 7.21 -3.06
CA MET A 343 25.37 5.99 -3.36
C MET A 343 26.87 6.31 -3.45
N VAL A 344 27.69 5.52 -2.75
CA VAL A 344 29.14 5.48 -3.00
C VAL A 344 29.40 4.22 -3.82
N PRO A 345 30.05 4.30 -5.00
CA PRO A 345 30.38 3.15 -5.83
C PRO A 345 31.07 2.05 -5.02
N ARG A 346 30.54 0.82 -5.09
CA ARG A 346 30.99 -0.32 -4.26
C ARG A 346 31.61 -1.44 -5.07
N LEU A 347 31.40 -1.43 -6.39
CA LEU A 347 31.98 -2.43 -7.26
C LEU A 347 33.51 -2.28 -7.28
N PRO A 348 34.23 -3.41 -7.31
CA PRO A 348 35.68 -3.39 -7.54
C PRO A 348 36.03 -2.64 -8.84
N PRO A 349 37.20 -1.97 -8.90
CA PRO A 349 37.63 -1.24 -10.09
C PRO A 349 37.85 -2.14 -11.30
N ASP A 350 38.15 -3.42 -11.07
CA ASP A 350 38.32 -4.48 -12.06
C ASP A 350 37.02 -5.13 -12.55
N GLU A 351 35.86 -4.76 -11.97
CA GLU A 351 34.56 -5.28 -12.44
C GLU A 351 34.31 -4.84 -13.89
N VAL A 352 33.99 -5.80 -14.75
CA VAL A 352 33.76 -5.59 -16.19
C VAL A 352 32.36 -5.07 -16.41
N ILE A 353 32.24 -3.94 -17.10
CA ILE A 353 30.95 -3.38 -17.51
C ILE A 353 30.54 -4.05 -18.84
N PRO A 354 29.36 -4.67 -18.94
CA PRO A 354 28.91 -5.29 -20.19
C PRO A 354 28.82 -4.28 -21.34
N ASP A 355 29.20 -4.70 -22.54
CA ASP A 355 29.08 -3.88 -23.76
C ASP A 355 27.62 -3.55 -24.09
N THR A 356 26.70 -4.42 -23.68
CA THR A 356 25.24 -4.23 -23.81
C THR A 356 24.70 -3.09 -22.94
N PHE A 357 25.45 -2.61 -21.95
CA PHE A 357 25.04 -1.48 -21.13
C PHE A 357 25.10 -0.16 -21.90
N ASN A 358 23.97 0.53 -22.02
CA ASN A 358 23.83 1.79 -22.74
C ASN A 358 22.72 2.67 -22.14
N GLU A 359 22.51 3.85 -22.71
CA GLU A 359 21.53 4.84 -22.23
C GLU A 359 20.06 4.37 -22.28
N THR A 360 19.79 3.34 -23.07
CA THR A 360 18.44 2.78 -23.29
C THR A 360 18.16 1.55 -22.45
N VAL A 361 19.08 1.11 -21.59
CA VAL A 361 18.96 -0.15 -20.83
C VAL A 361 17.67 -0.27 -20.01
N TYR A 362 17.09 0.84 -19.55
CA TYR A 362 15.84 0.87 -18.80
C TYR A 362 14.62 1.30 -19.60
N ASP A 363 14.73 1.56 -20.90
CA ASP A 363 13.65 2.20 -21.67
C ASP A 363 12.41 1.33 -21.76
N GLU A 364 12.59 0.04 -21.98
CA GLU A 364 11.49 -0.92 -22.05
C GLU A 364 10.83 -1.12 -20.69
N ALA A 365 11.62 -1.26 -19.63
CA ALA A 365 11.11 -1.36 -18.27
C ALA A 365 10.37 -0.08 -17.83
N ALA A 366 10.93 1.09 -18.12
CA ALA A 366 10.28 2.38 -17.84
C ALA A 366 8.99 2.55 -18.65
N ALA A 367 8.94 2.07 -19.90
CA ALA A 367 7.72 2.08 -20.69
C ALA A 367 6.65 1.15 -20.11
N SER A 368 7.01 -0.09 -19.74
CA SER A 368 6.09 -1.06 -19.13
C SER A 368 5.53 -0.53 -17.80
N VAL A 369 6.39 -0.01 -16.91
CA VAL A 369 5.96 0.59 -15.63
C VAL A 369 5.09 1.84 -15.85
N LYS A 370 5.42 2.69 -16.84
CA LYS A 370 4.57 3.85 -17.18
C LYS A 370 3.17 3.42 -17.63
N VAL A 371 3.07 2.36 -18.45
CA VAL A 371 1.79 1.80 -18.88
C VAL A 371 1.02 1.21 -17.69
N LEU A 372 1.70 0.54 -16.76
CA LEU A 372 1.11 0.03 -15.52
C LEU A 372 0.50 1.17 -14.68
N ILE A 373 1.25 2.25 -14.44
CA ILE A 373 0.78 3.44 -13.72
C ILE A 373 -0.43 4.05 -14.43
N LEU A 374 -0.36 4.20 -15.76
CA LEU A 374 -1.44 4.78 -16.57
C LEU A 374 -2.74 3.96 -16.47
N ARG A 375 -2.63 2.62 -16.38
CA ARG A 375 -3.79 1.71 -16.32
C ARG A 375 -4.36 1.52 -14.91
N ASN A 376 -3.59 1.79 -13.87
CA ASN A 376 -3.96 1.48 -12.48
C ASN A 376 -3.97 2.72 -11.58
N THR A 377 -2.81 3.28 -11.29
CA THR A 377 -2.63 4.34 -10.28
C THR A 377 -3.11 5.71 -10.75
N TRP A 378 -2.88 6.05 -12.02
CA TRP A 378 -3.21 7.37 -12.58
C TRP A 378 -4.72 7.68 -12.54
N PRO A 379 -5.62 6.80 -13.01
CA PRO A 379 -7.06 7.08 -12.93
C PRO A 379 -7.55 7.27 -11.49
N LYS A 380 -7.02 6.49 -10.53
CA LYS A 380 -7.35 6.61 -9.11
C LYS A 380 -6.91 7.96 -8.54
N TYR A 381 -5.71 8.43 -8.92
CA TYR A 381 -5.20 9.74 -8.51
C TYR A 381 -6.04 10.88 -9.09
N VAL A 382 -6.45 10.79 -10.36
CA VAL A 382 -7.30 11.80 -10.99
C VAL A 382 -8.67 11.88 -10.31
N ASP A 383 -9.30 10.73 -10.05
CA ASP A 383 -10.57 10.65 -9.30
C ASP A 383 -10.40 11.19 -7.86
N TYR A 384 -9.29 10.87 -7.19
CA TYR A 384 -8.97 11.39 -5.86
C TYR A 384 -8.84 12.91 -5.85
N GLN A 385 -8.08 13.48 -6.78
CA GLN A 385 -7.93 14.92 -6.94
C GLN A 385 -9.25 15.61 -7.29
N ALA A 386 -10.08 14.99 -8.13
CA ALA A 386 -11.43 15.49 -8.41
C ALA A 386 -12.30 15.51 -7.14
N SER A 387 -12.24 14.46 -6.31
CA SER A 387 -12.99 14.38 -5.06
C SER A 387 -12.56 15.42 -4.03
N ILE A 388 -11.26 15.74 -3.96
CA ILE A 388 -10.73 16.81 -3.10
C ILE A 388 -11.27 18.15 -3.56
N ARG A 389 -11.15 18.46 -4.86
CA ARG A 389 -11.67 19.71 -5.45
C ARG A 389 -13.17 19.90 -5.18
N GLU A 390 -13.97 18.83 -5.30
CA GLU A 390 -15.40 18.88 -5.00
C GLU A 390 -15.68 19.17 -3.51
N ARG A 391 -14.94 18.53 -2.59
CA ARG A 391 -15.09 18.77 -1.16
C ARG A 391 -14.69 20.18 -0.77
N GLU A 392 -13.63 20.72 -1.36
CA GLU A 392 -13.20 22.10 -1.15
C GLU A 392 -14.24 23.09 -1.67
N ALA A 393 -14.79 22.86 -2.86
CA ALA A 393 -15.88 23.67 -3.39
C ALA A 393 -17.10 23.66 -2.46
N LYS A 394 -17.49 22.49 -1.93
CA LYS A 394 -18.56 22.39 -0.93
C LYS A 394 -18.22 23.17 0.34
N LYS A 395 -17.02 23.03 0.90
CA LYS A 395 -16.57 23.79 2.07
C LYS A 395 -16.63 25.31 1.83
N HIS A 396 -16.20 25.78 0.66
CA HIS A 396 -16.29 27.19 0.29
C HIS A 396 -17.74 27.68 0.20
N ILE A 397 -18.65 26.88 -0.37
CA ILE A 397 -20.09 27.19 -0.42
C ILE A 397 -20.66 27.27 1.00
N TYR A 398 -20.37 26.28 1.86
CA TYR A 398 -20.80 26.29 3.26
C TYR A 398 -20.25 27.50 4.02
N ALA A 399 -18.96 27.81 3.87
CA ALA A 399 -18.36 28.98 4.51
C ALA A 399 -19.01 30.30 4.04
N ARG A 400 -19.32 30.41 2.74
CA ARG A 400 -20.03 31.57 2.17
C ARG A 400 -21.47 31.66 2.67
N PHE A 401 -22.17 30.53 2.80
CA PHE A 401 -23.51 30.45 3.37
C PHE A 401 -23.51 30.89 4.84
N VAL A 402 -22.61 30.34 5.66
CA VAL A 402 -22.45 30.74 7.07
C VAL A 402 -22.12 32.23 7.19
N ALA A 403 -21.21 32.76 6.38
CA ALA A 403 -20.86 34.18 6.38
C ALA A 403 -22.04 35.08 5.96
N PHE A 404 -22.90 34.62 5.05
CA PHE A 404 -24.12 35.32 4.66
C PHE A 404 -25.13 35.41 5.80
N PHE A 405 -25.38 34.31 6.51
CA PHE A 405 -26.26 34.30 7.69
C PHE A 405 -25.68 35.07 8.89
N SER A 406 -24.36 35.06 9.06
CA SER A 406 -23.67 35.82 10.11
C SER A 406 -23.80 37.34 9.92
N ARG A 407 -23.97 37.81 8.67
CA ARG A 407 -24.21 39.23 8.36
C ARG A 407 -25.68 39.64 8.48
N GLN A 408 -26.60 38.68 8.56
CA GLN A 408 -28.04 38.95 8.65
C GLN A 408 -28.60 38.90 10.07
N LEU A 409 -27.80 38.55 11.10
CA LEU A 409 -28.18 38.82 12.49
C LEU A 409 -27.81 40.27 12.85
N PRO A 410 -28.78 41.18 13.08
CA PRO A 410 -28.49 42.45 13.70
C PRO A 410 -28.01 42.18 15.13
N SER A 411 -27.04 42.96 15.59
CA SER A 411 -26.62 43.02 17.00
C SER A 411 -27.79 43.49 17.86
N MET A 412 -28.69 42.59 18.25
CA MET A 412 -29.50 42.79 19.44
C MET A 412 -28.64 42.44 20.65
N VAL A 413 -28.74 43.30 21.66
CA VAL A 413 -28.16 43.21 23.02
C VAL A 413 -26.81 43.91 23.19
N LYS A 414 -26.88 45.20 23.54
CA LYS A 414 -26.63 45.80 24.88
C LYS A 414 -26.82 47.31 24.70
N GLY A 415 -27.59 48.07 25.47
CA GLY A 415 -28.31 47.92 26.72
C GLY A 415 -28.69 49.35 27.10
#